data_AF-A0ABD2MHT6-F1
#
_entry.id   AF-A0ABD2MHT6-F1
#
_cell.length_a   1.000
_cell.length_b   1.000
_cell.length_c   1.000
_cell.angle_alpha   90.00
_cell.angle_beta   90.00
_cell.angle_gamma   90.00
#
_symmetry.space_group_name_H-M   'P 1'
#
loop_
_entity.id
_entity.type
_entity.pdbx_description
1 polymer ?
#
loop_
_entity_poly.entity_id
_entity_poly.type
_entity_poly.pdbx_seq_one_letter_code
_entity_poly.pdbx_strand_id
1 'polypeptide(L)'
;MDLSAPIVQIDIFSRFMLVTTAKKIFVCDTEREMYKQVGRKENGKALGSCFYNKYKSDNLESLEDFSKHKLFCTRPGLRMWQANFEGEVFYTQKYRNAIPYISEIMQFGDKNANLETEKVENQNGSFGKIFVFNENLLCVISSKNFYIIDPEKDDLVFSYFSPNEIDVRFVGNQIYIWNNHSGKLRVLNFYTFDDLLSNILRLKYYKMGMQLVIKYRDDVINWSKHSPHTKLLNNLKTEMAAVDEELLQDFNEVLQQIIDYEKEQLGVYLKEDDPKIGNINNDDSHSESDQEELSEELELMYKQYKLNEKMI
;
A
#
# COMPACT_ATOMS: atom_id res chain seq x y z
N MET A 1 -2.94 27.40 -30.27
CA MET A 1 -2.43 26.38 -29.34
C MET A 1 -0.92 26.56 -29.28
N ASP A 2 -0.37 27.11 -28.19
CA ASP A 2 1.10 27.09 -28.02
C ASP A 2 1.51 25.69 -27.55
N LEU A 3 1.52 24.74 -28.48
CA LEU A 3 1.96 23.35 -28.29
C LEU A 3 3.50 23.23 -28.22
N SER A 4 4.22 24.36 -28.13
CA SER A 4 5.69 24.36 -28.06
C SER A 4 6.25 23.71 -26.80
N ALA A 5 5.42 23.53 -25.76
CA ALA A 5 5.85 22.89 -24.53
C ALA A 5 5.94 21.36 -24.70
N PRO A 6 7.04 20.72 -24.29
CA PRO A 6 7.19 19.28 -24.39
C PRO A 6 6.12 18.56 -23.55
N ILE A 7 5.68 17.41 -24.06
CA ILE A 7 4.77 16.51 -23.34
C ILE A 7 5.55 15.85 -22.20
N VAL A 8 4.97 15.88 -21.01
CA VAL A 8 5.52 15.26 -19.79
C VAL A 8 4.86 13.91 -19.53
N GLN A 9 3.55 13.84 -19.72
CA GLN A 9 2.75 12.65 -19.47
C GLN A 9 1.48 12.67 -20.32
N ILE A 10 1.06 11.51 -20.78
CA ILE A 10 -0.27 11.28 -21.36
C ILE A 10 -0.93 10.17 -20.54
N ASP A 11 -2.23 10.33 -20.30
CA ASP A 11 -3.07 9.28 -19.75
C ASP A 11 -4.36 9.16 -20.59
N ILE A 12 -4.96 7.98 -20.65
CA ILE A 12 -6.12 7.70 -21.50
C ILE A 12 -7.17 6.96 -20.66
N PHE A 13 -8.42 7.42 -20.75
CA PHE A 13 -9.55 6.80 -20.10
C PHE A 13 -10.79 6.88 -21.00
N SER A 14 -11.28 5.74 -21.48
CA SER A 14 -12.38 5.69 -22.44
C SER A 14 -12.04 6.57 -23.66
N ARG A 15 -12.96 7.45 -24.06
CA ARG A 15 -12.79 8.46 -25.12
C ARG A 15 -11.99 9.70 -24.71
N PHE A 16 -11.59 9.80 -23.46
CA PHE A 16 -10.87 10.97 -22.95
C PHE A 16 -9.36 10.72 -22.92
N MET A 17 -8.62 11.74 -23.31
CA MET A 17 -7.15 11.77 -23.25
C MET A 17 -6.72 12.96 -22.41
N LEU A 18 -5.84 12.72 -21.45
CA LEU A 18 -5.27 13.74 -20.58
C LEU A 18 -3.82 13.97 -20.99
N VAL A 19 -3.52 15.17 -21.49
CA VAL A 19 -2.19 15.53 -21.98
C VAL A 19 -1.58 16.56 -21.05
N THR A 20 -0.57 16.15 -20.27
CA THR A 20 0.28 17.07 -19.51
C THR A 20 1.49 17.48 -20.34
N THR A 21 1.64 18.78 -20.53
CA THR A 21 2.85 19.43 -21.06
C THR A 21 3.61 20.09 -19.92
N ALA A 22 4.84 20.56 -20.16
CA ALA A 22 5.61 21.28 -19.15
C ALA A 22 4.92 22.56 -18.60
N LYS A 23 3.93 23.12 -19.32
CA LYS A 23 3.22 24.35 -18.95
C LYS A 23 1.74 24.13 -18.59
N LYS A 24 1.06 23.21 -19.26
CA LYS A 24 -0.41 23.10 -19.25
C LYS A 24 -0.85 21.65 -19.25
N ILE A 25 -2.08 21.42 -18.77
CA ILE A 25 -2.75 20.13 -18.79
C ILE A 25 -4.02 20.30 -19.60
N PHE A 26 -4.29 19.36 -20.50
CA PHE A 26 -5.47 19.38 -21.36
C PHE A 26 -6.24 18.08 -21.21
N VAL A 27 -7.56 18.18 -21.10
CA VAL A 27 -8.48 17.06 -21.28
C VAL A 27 -9.03 17.15 -22.69
N CYS A 28 -8.86 16.10 -23.46
CA CYS A 28 -9.32 15.98 -24.84
C CYS A 28 -10.42 14.93 -24.90
N ASP A 29 -11.59 15.29 -25.42
CA ASP A 29 -12.66 14.36 -25.80
C ASP A 29 -12.42 13.98 -27.25
N THR A 30 -11.91 12.75 -27.47
CA THR A 30 -11.46 12.31 -28.79
C THR A 30 -12.60 12.04 -29.76
N GLU A 31 -13.81 11.73 -29.27
CA GLU A 31 -15.00 11.56 -30.12
C GLU A 31 -15.58 12.89 -30.57
N ARG A 32 -15.55 13.90 -29.70
CA ARG A 32 -16.08 15.24 -30.03
C ARG A 32 -15.03 16.15 -30.66
N GLU A 33 -13.79 15.70 -30.77
CA GLU A 33 -12.64 16.47 -31.25
C GLU A 33 -12.46 17.81 -30.50
N MET A 34 -12.84 17.82 -29.22
CA MET A 34 -12.76 19.01 -28.36
C MET A 34 -11.71 18.84 -27.29
N TYR A 35 -11.09 19.93 -26.89
CA TYR A 35 -10.16 19.95 -25.76
C TYR A 35 -10.44 21.13 -24.82
N LYS A 36 -10.14 20.92 -23.54
CA LYS A 36 -10.24 21.93 -22.48
C LYS A 36 -8.97 21.95 -21.66
N GLN A 37 -8.54 23.13 -21.25
CA GLN A 37 -7.41 23.28 -20.33
C GLN A 37 -7.87 23.01 -18.90
N VAL A 38 -7.13 22.19 -18.15
CA VAL A 38 -7.37 21.98 -16.72
C VAL A 38 -6.80 23.15 -15.93
N GLY A 39 -7.68 23.88 -15.25
CA GLY A 39 -7.37 25.08 -14.50
C GLY A 39 -7.03 26.29 -15.38
N ARG A 40 -7.16 27.49 -14.80
CA ARG A 40 -7.04 28.77 -15.54
C ARG A 40 -5.66 29.43 -15.49
N LYS A 41 -4.71 28.88 -14.72
CA LYS A 41 -3.39 29.52 -14.54
C LYS A 41 -2.46 29.26 -15.73
N GLU A 42 -2.15 30.32 -16.49
CA GLU A 42 -1.28 30.27 -17.67
C GLU A 42 0.20 30.08 -17.36
N ASN A 43 0.65 30.47 -16.15
CA ASN A 43 2.08 30.53 -15.78
C ASN A 43 2.54 29.39 -14.85
N GLY A 44 1.76 28.32 -14.68
CA GLY A 44 2.10 27.26 -13.74
C GLY A 44 2.83 26.09 -14.40
N LYS A 45 3.94 25.60 -13.81
CA LYS A 45 4.53 24.32 -14.24
C LYS A 45 3.58 23.15 -13.95
N ALA A 46 3.25 22.35 -14.95
CA ALA A 46 2.52 21.10 -14.77
C ALA A 46 3.53 19.94 -14.76
N LEU A 47 3.34 19.00 -13.84
CA LEU A 47 4.36 17.99 -13.53
C LEU A 47 3.90 16.56 -13.87
N GLY A 48 2.59 16.33 -13.88
CA GLY A 48 1.96 15.05 -14.17
C GLY A 48 0.45 15.17 -14.01
N SER A 49 -0.27 14.26 -14.67
CA SER A 49 -1.71 14.15 -14.50
C SER A 49 -2.20 12.74 -14.81
N CYS A 50 -3.23 12.27 -14.12
CA CYS A 50 -3.91 11.02 -14.44
C CYS A 50 -5.42 11.12 -14.23
N PHE A 51 -6.15 10.26 -14.93
CA PHE A 51 -7.53 9.92 -14.59
C PHE A 51 -7.54 9.05 -13.34
N TYR A 52 -8.52 9.27 -12.47
CA TYR A 52 -8.72 8.45 -11.29
C TYR A 52 -10.16 7.93 -11.29
N ASN A 53 -10.27 6.60 -11.33
CA ASN A 53 -11.53 5.89 -11.26
C ASN A 53 -11.45 4.87 -10.14
N LYS A 54 -12.07 5.20 -9.01
CA LYS A 54 -12.16 4.33 -7.83
C LYS A 54 -12.98 3.06 -8.10
N TYR A 55 -13.92 3.09 -9.06
CA TYR A 55 -14.95 2.08 -9.24
C TYR A 55 -14.70 1.15 -10.44
N LYS A 56 -13.43 0.83 -10.74
CA LYS A 56 -13.12 -0.09 -11.84
C LYS A 56 -13.76 -1.49 -11.67
N SER A 57 -14.16 -1.88 -10.45
CA SER A 57 -14.72 -3.21 -10.15
C SER A 57 -16.25 -3.31 -10.19
N ASP A 58 -16.98 -2.21 -9.96
CA ASP A 58 -18.42 -2.29 -9.66
C ASP A 58 -19.24 -1.71 -10.83
N ASN A 59 -19.59 -2.60 -11.77
CA ASN A 59 -20.49 -2.40 -12.91
C ASN A 59 -19.95 -1.51 -14.06
N LEU A 60 -19.67 -2.17 -15.18
CA LEU A 60 -19.38 -1.58 -16.51
C LEU A 60 -20.44 -0.54 -16.96
N GLU A 61 -21.66 -0.61 -16.42
CA GLU A 61 -22.79 0.25 -16.81
C GLU A 61 -22.66 1.72 -16.36
N SER A 62 -21.77 2.04 -15.43
CA SER A 62 -21.55 3.44 -14.98
C SER A 62 -20.48 4.21 -15.76
N LEU A 63 -19.86 3.60 -16.79
CA LEU A 63 -18.81 4.23 -17.60
C LEU A 63 -19.28 5.48 -18.36
N GLU A 64 -20.59 5.69 -18.48
CA GLU A 64 -21.17 6.87 -19.13
C GLU A 64 -21.36 8.06 -18.17
N ASP A 65 -21.37 7.83 -16.85
CA ASP A 65 -21.47 8.89 -15.84
C ASP A 65 -20.07 9.39 -15.44
N PHE A 66 -19.47 10.17 -16.34
CA PHE A 66 -18.16 10.80 -16.12
C PHE A 66 -18.15 11.81 -14.96
N SER A 67 -19.32 12.19 -14.41
CA SER A 67 -19.40 13.16 -13.31
C SER A 67 -18.76 12.67 -12.01
N LYS A 68 -18.66 11.34 -11.83
CA LYS A 68 -18.04 10.70 -10.66
C LYS A 68 -16.53 10.50 -10.80
N HIS A 69 -15.99 10.75 -11.99
CA HIS A 69 -14.58 10.56 -12.27
C HIS A 69 -13.79 11.83 -11.95
N LYS A 70 -12.61 11.66 -11.36
CA LYS A 70 -11.75 12.77 -10.97
C LYS A 70 -10.46 12.75 -11.78
N LEU A 71 -9.90 13.93 -12.01
CA LEU A 71 -8.56 14.12 -12.54
C LEU A 71 -7.65 14.56 -11.42
N PHE A 72 -6.48 13.95 -11.32
CA PHE A 72 -5.44 14.39 -10.40
C PHE A 72 -4.29 14.99 -11.17
N CYS A 73 -3.82 16.16 -10.73
CA CYS A 73 -2.79 16.92 -11.42
C CYS A 73 -1.73 17.42 -10.42
N THR A 74 -0.48 17.03 -10.61
CA THR A 74 0.61 17.46 -9.72
C THR A 74 1.15 18.83 -10.10
N ARG A 75 1.51 19.60 -9.07
CA ARG A 75 1.99 20.99 -9.18
C ARG A 75 3.18 21.25 -8.26
N PRO A 76 4.03 22.25 -8.58
CA PRO A 76 5.17 22.60 -7.74
C PRO A 76 4.80 22.89 -6.29
N GLY A 77 5.70 22.54 -5.37
CA GLY A 77 5.51 22.75 -3.93
C GLY A 77 4.65 21.68 -3.28
N LEU A 78 4.73 20.43 -3.76
CA LEU A 78 4.00 19.27 -3.21
C LEU A 78 2.49 19.49 -3.18
N ARG A 79 1.96 20.01 -4.30
CA ARG A 79 0.54 20.29 -4.46
C ARG A 79 -0.07 19.35 -5.47
N MET A 80 -1.30 18.94 -5.21
CA MET A 80 -2.09 18.14 -6.12
C MET A 80 -3.47 18.76 -6.29
N TRP A 81 -3.88 18.95 -7.53
CA TRP A 81 -5.22 19.44 -7.88
C TRP A 81 -6.14 18.27 -8.14
N GLN A 82 -7.38 18.40 -7.66
CA GLN A 82 -8.50 17.60 -8.13
C GLN A 82 -9.34 18.43 -9.11
N ALA A 83 -9.66 17.86 -10.25
CA ALA A 83 -10.45 18.50 -11.29
C ALA A 83 -11.46 17.54 -11.93
N ASN A 84 -12.48 18.09 -12.58
CA ASN A 84 -13.44 17.35 -13.38
C ASN A 84 -13.03 17.31 -14.86
N PHE A 85 -13.81 16.60 -15.68
CA PHE A 85 -13.53 16.42 -17.11
C PHE A 85 -13.78 17.70 -17.92
N GLU A 86 -14.47 18.68 -17.34
CA GLU A 86 -14.62 20.03 -17.87
C GLU A 86 -13.34 20.88 -17.67
N GLY A 87 -12.36 20.37 -16.93
CA GLY A 87 -11.11 21.06 -16.62
C GLY A 87 -11.21 22.05 -15.46
N GLU A 88 -12.30 22.00 -14.70
CA GLU A 88 -12.49 22.84 -13.51
C GLU A 88 -11.79 22.21 -12.31
N VAL A 89 -10.88 22.97 -11.71
CA VAL A 89 -10.19 22.57 -10.47
C VAL A 89 -11.07 22.96 -9.29
N PHE A 90 -11.53 21.98 -8.53
CA PHE A 90 -12.39 22.20 -7.37
C PHE A 90 -11.68 22.01 -6.03
N TYR A 91 -10.52 21.34 -6.01
CA TYR A 91 -9.77 21.13 -4.77
C TYR A 91 -8.25 21.14 -4.96
N THR A 92 -7.50 21.57 -3.93
CA THR A 92 -6.03 21.59 -3.91
C THR A 92 -5.50 20.99 -2.62
N GLN A 93 -4.95 19.78 -2.72
CA GLN A 93 -4.22 19.12 -1.65
C GLN A 93 -2.80 19.65 -1.54
N LYS A 94 -2.29 19.77 -0.32
CA LYS A 94 -0.96 20.32 -0.02
C LYS A 94 -0.22 19.38 0.93
N TYR A 95 0.83 18.74 0.44
CA TYR A 95 1.62 17.76 1.18
C TYR A 95 2.93 18.32 1.72
N ARG A 96 3.18 19.63 1.61
CA ARG A 96 4.41 20.25 2.10
C ARG A 96 4.66 19.98 3.60
N ASN A 97 3.60 19.98 4.39
CA ASN A 97 3.70 19.76 5.84
C ASN A 97 3.81 18.28 6.21
N ALA A 98 3.63 17.36 5.24
CA ALA A 98 3.86 15.93 5.45
C ALA A 98 5.34 15.54 5.29
N ILE A 99 6.22 16.51 5.00
CA ILE A 99 7.67 16.35 4.88
C ILE A 99 8.36 17.08 6.05
N PRO A 100 9.36 16.48 6.74
CA PRO A 100 9.95 15.18 6.43
C PRO A 100 9.00 14.01 6.72
N TYR A 101 9.09 12.98 5.87
CA TYR A 101 8.34 11.73 6.05
C TYR A 101 9.32 10.58 6.23
N ILE A 102 9.11 9.76 7.25
CA ILE A 102 9.91 8.55 7.47
C ILE A 102 9.04 7.36 7.08
N SER A 103 9.41 6.72 5.98
CA SER A 103 8.93 5.39 5.68
C SER A 103 9.83 4.37 6.33
N GLU A 104 9.31 3.19 6.58
CA GLU A 104 10.12 2.07 7.01
C GLU A 104 9.85 0.88 6.09
N ILE A 105 10.87 0.11 5.76
CA ILE A 105 10.84 -0.90 4.72
C ILE A 105 11.33 -2.17 5.39
N MET A 106 10.43 -3.12 5.59
CA MET A 106 10.79 -4.41 6.16
C MET A 106 11.70 -5.19 5.20
N GLN A 107 12.64 -5.97 5.73
CA GLN A 107 13.52 -6.78 4.91
C GLN A 107 13.29 -8.24 5.28
N PHE A 108 13.01 -9.08 4.26
CA PHE A 108 13.06 -10.53 4.47
C PHE A 108 14.51 -10.96 4.34
N GLY A 109 15.06 -11.51 5.41
CA GLY A 109 16.31 -12.26 5.38
C GLY A 109 16.05 -13.77 5.32
N ASP A 110 16.89 -14.54 6.00
CA ASP A 110 16.67 -15.97 6.19
C ASP A 110 15.41 -16.25 7.03
N LYS A 111 14.81 -17.45 6.86
CA LYS A 111 13.55 -17.82 7.55
C LYS A 111 13.59 -17.69 9.08
N ASN A 112 14.78 -17.87 9.66
CA ASN A 112 15.01 -17.80 11.10
C ASN A 112 15.61 -16.45 11.55
N ALA A 113 15.87 -15.54 10.61
CA ALA A 113 16.37 -14.21 10.89
C ALA A 113 15.32 -13.38 11.65
N ASN A 114 15.80 -12.37 12.38
CA ASN A 114 14.92 -11.42 13.02
C ASN A 114 14.34 -10.43 11.99
N LEU A 115 13.18 -9.87 12.29
CA LEU A 115 12.55 -8.83 11.51
C LEU A 115 13.45 -7.60 11.46
N GLU A 116 14.03 -7.35 10.29
CA GLU A 116 14.82 -6.15 10.02
C GLU A 116 13.99 -5.10 9.29
N THR A 117 14.30 -3.84 9.55
CA THR A 117 13.59 -2.70 8.96
C THR A 117 14.53 -1.56 8.64
N GLU A 118 14.48 -1.08 7.40
CA GLU A 118 15.19 0.11 6.94
C GLU A 118 14.29 1.33 7.03
N LYS A 119 14.74 2.39 7.71
CA LYS A 119 14.05 3.68 7.71
C LYS A 119 14.56 4.53 6.55
N VAL A 120 13.64 4.94 5.69
CA VAL A 120 13.90 5.85 4.58
C VAL A 120 13.26 7.19 4.89
N GLU A 121 14.09 8.18 5.18
CA GLU A 121 13.65 9.54 5.41
C GLU A 121 13.66 10.34 4.11
N ASN A 122 12.55 11.04 3.84
CA ASN A 122 12.45 12.00 2.77
C ASN A 122 12.34 13.41 3.35
N GLN A 123 13.41 14.20 3.23
CA GLN A 123 13.48 15.56 3.75
C GLN A 123 13.17 16.64 2.70
N ASN A 124 13.34 16.34 1.42
CA ASN A 124 13.22 17.31 0.33
C ASN A 124 12.33 16.78 -0.78
N GLY A 125 11.04 17.05 -0.63
CA GLY A 125 10.05 16.49 -1.53
C GLY A 125 9.86 17.28 -2.84
N SER A 126 9.71 16.55 -3.94
CA SER A 126 9.29 17.10 -5.23
C SER A 126 8.31 16.16 -5.91
N PHE A 127 7.18 16.70 -6.37
CA PHE A 127 6.23 15.94 -7.18
C PHE A 127 6.65 15.93 -8.65
N GLY A 128 6.24 14.90 -9.37
CA GLY A 128 6.47 14.74 -10.79
C GLY A 128 5.27 14.07 -11.46
N LYS A 129 5.52 13.04 -12.26
CA LYS A 129 4.50 12.23 -12.93
C LYS A 129 3.60 11.57 -11.90
N ILE A 130 2.35 11.30 -12.25
CA ILE A 130 1.37 10.69 -11.34
C ILE A 130 0.63 9.56 -12.02
N PHE A 131 0.43 8.46 -11.31
CA PHE A 131 -0.25 7.29 -11.84
C PHE A 131 -1.22 6.73 -10.81
N VAL A 132 -2.27 6.06 -11.29
CA VAL A 132 -3.08 5.22 -10.42
C VAL A 132 -2.28 3.98 -10.05
N PHE A 133 -2.23 3.68 -8.76
CA PHE A 133 -1.55 2.54 -8.17
C PHE A 133 -2.55 1.77 -7.30
N ASN A 134 -2.51 0.44 -7.37
CA ASN A 134 -3.38 -0.44 -6.58
C ASN A 134 -4.86 -0.02 -6.59
N GLU A 135 -5.36 0.35 -7.78
CA GLU A 135 -6.75 0.75 -8.09
C GLU A 135 -7.23 2.09 -7.49
N ASN A 136 -6.92 2.36 -6.21
CA ASN A 136 -7.46 3.50 -5.46
C ASN A 136 -6.38 4.42 -4.86
N LEU A 137 -5.10 4.17 -5.11
CA LEU A 137 -4.00 5.02 -4.67
C LEU A 137 -3.40 5.78 -5.83
N LEU A 138 -2.64 6.81 -5.49
CA LEU A 138 -1.85 7.56 -6.45
C LEU A 138 -0.37 7.40 -6.15
N CYS A 139 0.39 6.98 -7.16
CA CYS A 139 1.84 6.98 -7.14
C CYS A 139 2.36 8.23 -7.84
N VAL A 140 3.02 9.13 -7.10
CA VAL A 140 3.65 10.34 -7.65
C VAL A 140 5.16 10.14 -7.69
N ILE A 141 5.77 10.23 -8.88
CA ILE A 141 7.19 9.95 -9.11
C ILE A 141 7.91 11.21 -9.60
N SER A 142 9.00 11.56 -8.94
CA SER A 142 9.99 12.54 -9.41
C SER A 142 11.35 11.87 -9.64
N SER A 143 12.37 12.65 -9.99
CA SER A 143 13.69 12.08 -10.34
C SER A 143 14.37 11.34 -9.18
N LYS A 144 14.06 11.69 -7.93
CA LYS A 144 14.71 11.12 -6.73
C LYS A 144 13.72 10.57 -5.71
N ASN A 145 12.42 10.78 -5.91
CA ASN A 145 11.40 10.41 -4.96
C ASN A 145 10.26 9.69 -5.64
N PHE A 146 9.57 8.85 -4.88
CA PHE A 146 8.17 8.58 -5.18
C PHE A 146 7.33 8.56 -3.91
N TYR A 147 6.04 8.78 -4.08
CA TYR A 147 5.06 8.88 -3.01
C TYR A 147 3.87 8.01 -3.35
N ILE A 148 3.34 7.30 -2.35
CA ILE A 148 2.02 6.68 -2.43
C ILE A 148 1.06 7.53 -1.60
N ILE A 149 -0.01 7.97 -2.22
CA ILE A 149 -0.98 8.91 -1.63
C ILE A 149 -2.35 8.26 -1.68
N ASP A 150 -3.08 8.35 -0.58
CA ASP A 150 -4.53 8.13 -0.56
C ASP A 150 -5.21 9.46 -0.92
N PRO A 151 -5.72 9.61 -2.15
CA PRO A 151 -6.29 10.87 -2.59
C PRO A 151 -7.62 11.22 -1.94
N GLU A 152 -8.33 10.27 -1.34
CA GLU A 152 -9.62 10.52 -0.69
C GLU A 152 -9.43 10.98 0.76
N LYS A 153 -8.34 10.57 1.41
CA LYS A 153 -7.99 10.97 2.78
C LYS A 153 -7.03 12.15 2.87
N ASP A 154 -6.53 12.64 1.74
CA ASP A 154 -5.44 13.61 1.67
C ASP A 154 -4.19 13.14 2.43
N ASP A 155 -3.94 11.83 2.46
CA ASP A 155 -2.91 11.23 3.30
C ASP A 155 -1.71 10.74 2.48
N LEU A 156 -0.51 10.97 3.02
CA LEU A 156 0.73 10.43 2.48
C LEU A 156 0.97 9.07 3.12
N VAL A 157 0.70 8.01 2.35
CA VAL A 157 0.76 6.61 2.80
C VAL A 157 2.20 6.11 2.86
N PHE A 158 3.02 6.50 1.89
CA PHE A 158 4.41 6.08 1.80
C PHE A 158 5.23 7.11 1.02
N SER A 159 6.50 7.23 1.39
CA SER A 159 7.47 8.08 0.71
C SER A 159 8.82 7.38 0.58
N TYR A 160 9.42 7.44 -0.59
CA TYR A 160 10.76 6.95 -0.82
C TYR A 160 11.65 8.07 -1.33
N PHE A 161 12.90 8.07 -0.88
CA PHE A 161 13.94 8.97 -1.36
C PHE A 161 15.19 8.18 -1.71
N SER A 162 15.81 8.56 -2.82
CA SER A 162 17.15 8.12 -3.20
C SER A 162 18.07 9.33 -3.40
N PRO A 163 19.34 9.28 -2.95
CA PRO A 163 20.30 10.34 -3.27
C PRO A 163 20.56 10.45 -4.78
N ASN A 164 20.38 9.36 -5.53
CA ASN A 164 20.60 9.27 -6.97
C ASN A 164 19.29 9.30 -7.74
N GLU A 165 19.38 9.52 -9.05
CA GLU A 165 18.21 9.45 -9.92
C GLU A 165 17.68 8.02 -10.02
N ILE A 166 16.36 7.91 -9.93
CA ILE A 166 15.63 6.65 -10.01
C ILE A 166 14.62 6.71 -11.14
N ASP A 167 14.38 5.57 -11.78
CA ASP A 167 13.15 5.33 -12.54
C ASP A 167 12.29 4.34 -11.77
N VAL A 168 10.98 4.56 -11.79
CA VAL A 168 10.02 3.77 -11.03
C VAL A 168 8.93 3.24 -11.96
N ARG A 169 8.69 1.94 -11.91
CA ARG A 169 7.58 1.25 -12.60
C ARG A 169 6.88 0.34 -11.61
N PHE A 170 5.62 0.02 -11.88
CA PHE A 170 4.85 -0.86 -11.01
C PHE A 170 4.04 -1.84 -11.86
N VAL A 171 3.92 -3.07 -11.35
CA VAL A 171 3.14 -4.16 -11.95
C VAL A 171 2.35 -4.81 -10.82
N GLY A 172 1.02 -4.70 -10.87
CA GLY A 172 0.17 -5.06 -9.76
C GLY A 172 0.56 -4.30 -8.49
N ASN A 173 0.96 -5.05 -7.47
CA ASN A 173 1.38 -4.52 -6.17
C ASN A 173 2.91 -4.36 -6.04
N GLN A 174 3.68 -4.69 -7.07
CA GLN A 174 5.13 -4.60 -7.06
C GLN A 174 5.60 -3.26 -7.63
N ILE A 175 6.58 -2.64 -7.00
CA ILE A 175 7.19 -1.37 -7.36
C ILE A 175 8.67 -1.63 -7.66
N TYR A 176 9.05 -1.50 -8.92
CA TYR A 176 10.40 -1.63 -9.43
C TYR A 176 11.08 -0.26 -9.43
N ILE A 177 12.21 -0.17 -8.76
CA ILE A 177 13.03 1.03 -8.63
C ILE A 177 14.38 0.75 -9.27
N TRP A 178 14.62 1.36 -10.42
CA TRP A 178 15.90 1.29 -11.09
C TRP A 178 16.76 2.48 -10.68
N ASN A 179 17.94 2.22 -10.12
CA ASN A 179 18.91 3.28 -9.82
C ASN A 179 19.75 3.55 -11.07
N ASN A 180 19.57 4.73 -11.67
CA ASN A 180 20.24 5.10 -12.92
C ASN A 180 21.78 5.16 -12.78
N HIS A 181 22.28 5.39 -11.57
CA HIS A 181 23.72 5.52 -11.33
C HIS A 181 24.39 4.18 -11.03
N SER A 182 23.83 3.38 -10.11
CA SER A 182 24.44 2.11 -9.71
C SER A 182 24.07 0.94 -10.63
N GLY A 183 23.06 1.09 -11.49
CA GLY A 183 22.53 0.00 -12.30
C GLY A 183 21.86 -1.10 -11.46
N LYS A 184 21.51 -0.80 -10.21
CA LYS A 184 20.84 -1.75 -9.31
C LYS A 184 19.33 -1.61 -9.43
N LEU A 185 18.67 -2.74 -9.61
CA LEU A 185 17.22 -2.86 -9.47
C LEU A 185 16.87 -3.19 -8.03
N ARG A 186 15.95 -2.42 -7.45
CA ARG A 186 15.31 -2.74 -6.17
C ARG A 186 13.83 -2.95 -6.44
N VAL A 187 13.24 -3.97 -5.81
CA VAL A 187 11.80 -4.23 -5.91
C VAL A 187 11.21 -4.04 -4.52
N LEU A 188 10.07 -3.34 -4.43
CA LEU A 188 9.26 -3.19 -3.23
C LEU A 188 7.88 -3.79 -3.49
N ASN A 189 7.37 -4.60 -2.57
CA ASN A 189 6.04 -5.19 -2.67
C ASN A 189 5.11 -4.45 -1.73
N PHE A 190 3.96 -4.04 -2.24
CA PHE A 190 2.91 -3.41 -1.47
C PHE A 190 1.89 -4.47 -1.07
N TYR A 191 1.79 -4.80 0.21
CA TYR A 191 0.87 -5.84 0.68
C TYR A 191 -0.15 -5.27 1.65
N THR A 192 -1.38 -5.78 1.56
CA THR A 192 -2.26 -5.72 2.73
C THR A 192 -1.68 -6.57 3.84
N PHE A 193 -2.10 -6.33 5.09
CA PHE A 193 -1.64 -7.15 6.20
C PHE A 193 -2.05 -8.62 6.03
N ASP A 194 -3.23 -8.86 5.44
CA ASP A 194 -3.73 -10.18 5.07
C ASP A 194 -2.86 -10.91 4.06
N ASP A 195 -2.55 -10.25 2.94
CA ASP A 195 -1.69 -10.83 1.91
C ASP A 195 -0.29 -11.10 2.46
N LEU A 196 0.17 -10.20 3.34
CA LEU A 196 1.45 -10.37 4.00
C LEU A 196 1.45 -11.58 4.93
N LEU A 197 0.53 -11.68 5.88
CA LEU A 197 0.44 -12.82 6.80
C LEU A 197 0.26 -14.13 6.04
N SER A 198 -0.58 -14.14 5.00
CA SER A 198 -0.79 -15.31 4.15
C SER A 198 0.50 -15.74 3.47
N ASN A 199 1.29 -14.78 2.95
CA ASN A 199 2.60 -15.07 2.37
C ASN A 199 3.62 -15.55 3.40
N ILE A 200 3.65 -14.96 4.60
CA ILE A 200 4.51 -15.39 5.70
C ILE A 200 4.24 -16.84 6.08
N LEU A 201 2.96 -17.20 6.25
CA LEU A 201 2.54 -18.56 6.56
C LEU A 201 2.92 -19.53 5.44
N ARG A 202 2.63 -19.17 4.19
CA ARG A 202 2.94 -19.98 3.01
C ARG A 202 4.44 -20.23 2.84
N LEU A 203 5.26 -19.20 3.05
CA LEU A 203 6.71 -19.25 2.88
C LEU A 203 7.46 -19.72 4.14
N LYS A 204 6.74 -19.97 5.24
CA LYS A 204 7.25 -20.45 6.53
C LYS A 204 8.18 -19.46 7.25
N TYR A 205 7.92 -18.16 7.13
CA TYR A 205 8.66 -17.09 7.84
C TYR A 205 8.05 -16.81 9.22
N TYR A 206 7.72 -17.86 9.99
CA TYR A 206 6.84 -17.76 11.14
C TYR A 206 7.37 -16.85 12.25
N LYS A 207 8.66 -16.95 12.58
CA LYS A 207 9.32 -16.08 13.57
C LYS A 207 9.17 -14.61 13.22
N MET A 208 9.44 -14.26 11.96
CA MET A 208 9.28 -12.90 11.45
C MET A 208 7.81 -12.45 11.49
N GLY A 209 6.87 -13.35 11.22
CA GLY A 209 5.43 -13.10 11.37
C GLY A 209 5.03 -12.72 12.80
N MET A 210 5.56 -13.42 13.81
CA MET A 210 5.26 -13.08 15.21
C MET A 210 5.86 -11.72 15.58
N GLN A 211 7.12 -11.49 15.20
CA GLN A 211 7.80 -10.20 15.42
C GLN A 211 7.07 -9.05 14.72
N LEU A 212 6.51 -9.28 13.53
CA LEU A 212 5.66 -8.32 12.82
C LEU A 212 4.42 -7.96 13.64
N VAL A 213 3.68 -8.97 14.11
CA VAL A 213 2.45 -8.77 14.91
C VAL A 213 2.73 -8.02 16.20
N ILE A 214 3.82 -8.37 16.89
CA ILE A 214 4.24 -7.71 18.14
C ILE A 214 4.66 -6.27 17.86
N LYS A 215 5.53 -6.05 16.87
CA LYS A 215 6.05 -4.71 16.54
C LYS A 215 4.95 -3.72 16.13
N TYR A 216 3.92 -4.20 15.45
CA TYR A 216 2.80 -3.39 14.97
C TYR A 216 1.49 -3.66 15.74
N ARG A 217 1.59 -4.04 17.02
CA ARG A 217 0.45 -4.48 17.85
C ARG A 217 -0.80 -3.61 17.72
N ASP A 218 -0.65 -2.28 17.80
CA ASP A 218 -1.80 -1.37 17.80
C ASP A 218 -2.48 -1.32 16.43
N ASP A 219 -1.69 -1.36 15.34
CA ASP A 219 -2.19 -1.41 13.97
C ASP A 219 -2.89 -2.74 13.69
N VAL A 220 -2.34 -3.85 14.19
CA VAL A 220 -2.92 -5.20 14.04
C VAL A 220 -4.21 -5.31 14.86
N ILE A 221 -4.25 -4.82 16.09
CA ILE A 221 -5.47 -4.77 16.89
C ILE A 221 -6.54 -3.92 16.20
N ASN A 222 -6.17 -2.81 15.55
CA ASN A 222 -7.14 -2.00 14.81
C ASN A 222 -7.61 -2.69 13.51
N TRP A 223 -6.73 -3.40 12.82
CA TRP A 223 -7.06 -4.20 11.64
C TRP A 223 -8.07 -5.31 11.97
N SER A 224 -7.88 -6.04 13.08
CA SER A 224 -8.77 -7.14 13.46
C SER A 224 -10.21 -6.70 13.75
N LYS A 225 -10.43 -5.43 14.14
CA LYS A 225 -11.78 -4.89 14.35
C LYS A 225 -12.63 -4.87 13.09
N HIS A 226 -11.97 -4.76 11.93
CA HIS A 226 -12.63 -4.57 10.65
C HIS A 226 -12.68 -5.86 9.83
N SER A 227 -11.98 -6.91 10.27
CA SER A 227 -12.06 -8.21 9.62
C SER A 227 -11.62 -9.37 10.54
N PRO A 228 -12.41 -10.47 10.62
CA PRO A 228 -12.19 -11.57 11.55
C PRO A 228 -11.09 -12.52 11.05
N HIS A 229 -9.84 -12.07 11.12
CA HIS A 229 -8.67 -12.80 10.64
C HIS A 229 -7.89 -13.53 11.75
N THR A 230 -8.54 -13.79 12.89
CA THR A 230 -7.98 -14.58 14.01
C THR A 230 -7.50 -15.97 13.56
N LYS A 231 -8.05 -16.53 12.49
CA LYS A 231 -7.57 -17.79 11.89
C LYS A 231 -6.10 -17.72 11.44
N LEU A 232 -5.69 -16.64 10.77
CA LEU A 232 -4.31 -16.51 10.29
C LEU A 232 -3.33 -16.39 11.47
N LEU A 233 -3.71 -15.64 12.50
CA LEU A 233 -2.92 -15.48 13.72
C LEU A 233 -2.84 -16.78 14.53
N ASN A 234 -3.93 -17.54 14.62
CA ASN A 234 -3.94 -18.85 15.26
C ASN A 234 -3.06 -19.86 14.51
N ASN A 235 -3.10 -19.88 13.18
CA ASN A 235 -2.20 -20.73 12.39
C ASN A 235 -0.74 -20.37 12.67
N LEU A 236 -0.42 -19.08 12.74
CA LEU A 236 0.94 -18.61 13.06
C LEU A 236 1.39 -19.06 14.46
N LYS A 237 0.47 -19.01 15.45
CA LYS A 237 0.72 -19.51 16.81
C LYS A 237 1.02 -21.00 16.83
N THR A 238 0.21 -21.81 16.14
CA THR A 238 0.37 -23.27 16.10
C THR A 238 1.75 -23.68 15.56
N GLU A 239 2.22 -23.02 14.51
CA GLU A 239 3.51 -23.32 13.88
C GLU A 239 4.73 -22.90 14.74
N MET A 240 4.54 -21.99 15.71
CA MET A 240 5.64 -21.44 16.54
C MET A 240 5.63 -21.90 18.01
N ALA A 241 4.63 -22.67 18.42
CA ALA A 241 4.42 -23.07 19.81
C ALA A 241 5.58 -23.87 20.45
N ALA A 242 6.53 -24.36 19.65
CA ALA A 242 7.66 -25.19 20.09
C ALA A 242 9.03 -24.53 19.96
N VAL A 243 9.13 -23.27 19.51
CA VAL A 243 10.41 -22.69 19.03
C VAL A 243 10.93 -21.54 19.89
N ASP A 244 10.06 -20.67 20.42
CA ASP A 244 10.47 -19.46 21.14
C ASP A 244 9.40 -19.05 22.17
N GLU A 245 9.59 -19.41 23.44
CA GLU A 245 8.59 -19.19 24.51
C GLU A 245 8.36 -17.71 24.84
N GLU A 246 9.42 -16.88 24.78
CA GLU A 246 9.34 -15.45 25.08
C GLU A 246 8.56 -14.73 23.97
N LEU A 247 8.89 -14.99 22.71
CA LEU A 247 8.17 -14.43 21.56
C LEU A 247 6.70 -14.90 21.53
N LEU A 248 6.45 -16.15 21.94
CA LEU A 248 5.10 -16.70 22.04
C LEU A 248 4.27 -16.02 23.12
N GLN A 249 4.88 -15.65 24.26
CA GLN A 249 4.20 -14.92 25.33
C GLN A 249 3.71 -13.55 24.83
N ASP A 250 4.61 -12.73 24.26
CA ASP A 250 4.26 -11.40 23.74
C ASP A 250 3.20 -11.48 22.63
N PHE A 251 3.31 -12.46 21.75
CA PHE A 251 2.32 -12.69 20.71
C PHE A 251 0.95 -13.05 21.28
N ASN A 252 0.90 -13.90 22.31
CA ASN A 252 -0.34 -14.30 22.96
C ASN A 252 -1.04 -13.12 23.62
N GLU A 253 -0.31 -12.15 24.16
CA GLU A 253 -0.91 -10.93 24.71
C GLU A 253 -1.65 -10.12 23.64
N VAL A 254 -1.06 -9.98 22.43
CA VAL A 254 -1.70 -9.29 21.31
C VAL A 254 -2.92 -10.07 20.82
N LEU A 255 -2.78 -11.40 20.67
CA LEU A 255 -3.88 -12.25 20.23
C LEU A 255 -5.05 -12.24 21.22
N GLN A 256 -4.77 -12.23 22.53
CA GLN A 256 -5.79 -12.18 23.56
C GLN A 256 -6.57 -10.85 23.52
N GLN A 257 -5.89 -9.72 23.31
CA GLN A 257 -6.56 -8.41 23.15
C GLN A 257 -7.51 -8.39 21.93
N ILE A 258 -7.14 -9.06 20.85
CA ILE A 258 -8.00 -9.21 19.67
C ILE A 258 -9.22 -10.08 19.99
N ILE A 259 -9.02 -11.21 20.65
CA ILE A 259 -10.11 -12.13 21.04
C ILE A 259 -11.09 -11.46 22.01
N ASP A 260 -10.57 -10.71 22.99
CA ASP A 260 -11.40 -10.02 23.98
C ASP A 260 -12.25 -8.94 23.30
N TYR A 261 -11.67 -8.20 22.36
CA TYR A 261 -12.43 -7.26 21.53
C TYR A 261 -13.54 -7.94 20.72
N GLU A 262 -13.25 -9.07 20.05
CA GLU A 262 -14.25 -9.83 19.30
C GLU A 262 -15.39 -10.32 20.21
N LYS A 263 -15.08 -10.80 21.43
CA LYS A 263 -16.08 -11.24 22.41
C LYS A 263 -16.96 -10.09 22.90
N GLU A 264 -16.38 -8.91 23.17
CA GLU A 264 -17.13 -7.71 23.58
C GLU A 264 -18.10 -7.25 22.48
N GLN A 265 -17.71 -7.30 21.21
CA GLN A 265 -18.58 -6.92 20.09
C GLN A 265 -19.70 -7.93 19.84
N LEU A 266 -19.45 -9.22 20.08
CA LEU A 266 -20.44 -10.28 19.89
C LEU A 266 -21.42 -10.41 21.08
N GLY A 267 -21.19 -9.70 22.19
CA GLY A 267 -22.01 -9.83 23.40
C GLY A 267 -21.96 -11.21 24.06
N VAL A 268 -20.96 -12.03 23.70
CA VAL A 268 -20.79 -13.39 24.22
C VAL A 268 -19.77 -13.34 25.36
N TYR A 269 -20.29 -13.20 26.58
CA TYR A 269 -19.50 -13.45 27.79
C TYR A 269 -19.47 -14.96 28.03
N LEU A 270 -18.27 -15.56 27.99
CA LEU A 270 -18.07 -16.90 28.53
C LEU A 270 -18.27 -16.82 30.04
N LYS A 271 -19.40 -17.34 30.49
CA LYS A 271 -19.59 -17.68 31.89
C LYS A 271 -18.71 -18.90 32.14
N GLU A 272 -17.66 -18.74 32.94
CA GLU A 272 -16.88 -19.87 33.45
C GLU A 272 -17.80 -20.70 34.35
N ASP A 273 -18.46 -21.69 33.77
CA ASP A 273 -19.00 -22.80 34.54
C ASP A 273 -17.87 -23.84 34.62
N ASP A 274 -17.32 -23.98 35.83
CA ASP A 274 -16.49 -25.12 36.24
C ASP A 274 -17.29 -26.42 36.00
N PRO A 275 -16.70 -27.43 35.36
CA PRO A 275 -16.86 -28.77 35.93
C PRO A 275 -15.55 -29.53 35.97
N LYS A 276 -15.24 -29.97 37.20
CA LYS A 276 -14.28 -31.02 37.46
C LYS A 276 -14.67 -32.33 36.74
N ILE A 277 -13.62 -33.09 36.41
CA ILE A 277 -13.50 -34.56 36.23
C ILE A 277 -13.51 -35.08 34.79
N GLY A 278 -12.40 -35.74 34.43
CA GLY A 278 -12.41 -36.90 33.54
C GLY A 278 -11.12 -37.18 32.76
N ASN A 279 -10.12 -37.81 33.38
CA ASN A 279 -8.98 -38.45 32.70
C ASN A 279 -9.43 -39.49 31.67
N ILE A 280 -8.85 -39.50 30.46
CA ILE A 280 -8.53 -40.71 29.67
C ILE A 280 -7.26 -40.46 28.83
N ASN A 281 -6.27 -41.33 28.98
CA ASN A 281 -5.03 -41.42 28.21
C ASN A 281 -5.28 -42.02 26.80
N ASN A 282 -4.41 -41.71 25.82
CA ASN A 282 -3.65 -42.74 25.09
C ASN A 282 -2.59 -42.13 24.14
N ASP A 283 -1.44 -42.81 24.16
CA ASP A 283 -0.28 -42.68 23.28
C ASP A 283 -0.59 -43.00 21.80
N ASP A 284 0.18 -42.43 20.87
CA ASP A 284 1.10 -43.22 20.02
C ASP A 284 1.93 -42.33 19.06
N SER A 285 3.20 -42.72 18.94
CA SER A 285 4.28 -42.15 18.13
C SER A 285 4.32 -42.65 16.69
N HIS A 286 4.84 -41.85 15.73
CA HIS A 286 5.93 -42.25 14.82
C HIS A 286 6.36 -41.13 13.84
N SER A 287 7.52 -41.36 13.22
CA SER A 287 8.61 -40.45 12.84
C SER A 287 8.88 -40.38 11.33
N GLU A 288 9.61 -39.31 10.92
CA GLU A 288 10.62 -39.23 9.82
C GLU A 288 10.16 -39.53 8.36
N SER A 289 10.70 -38.94 7.27
CA SER A 289 11.79 -38.00 6.99
C SER A 289 11.67 -37.49 5.53
N ASP A 290 12.56 -36.56 5.21
CA ASP A 290 13.21 -36.32 3.90
C ASP A 290 12.96 -35.01 3.14
N GLN A 291 14.12 -34.51 2.73
CA GLN A 291 14.52 -33.22 2.20
C GLN A 291 14.25 -33.14 0.70
N GLU A 292 14.12 -31.93 0.14
CA GLU A 292 15.07 -31.42 -0.85
C GLU A 292 14.75 -29.98 -1.28
N GLU A 293 15.78 -29.37 -1.83
CA GLU A 293 16.09 -27.95 -1.97
C GLU A 293 15.23 -27.20 -2.99
N LEU A 294 14.99 -25.92 -2.69
CA LEU A 294 15.07 -24.85 -3.70
C LEU A 294 15.27 -23.52 -2.95
N SER A 295 16.55 -23.25 -2.68
CA SER A 295 17.05 -21.91 -2.36
C SER A 295 17.05 -21.05 -3.62
N GLU A 296 17.07 -19.74 -3.39
CA GLU A 296 17.15 -18.66 -4.36
C GLU A 296 15.81 -18.24 -4.97
N GLU A 297 15.10 -17.36 -4.24
CA GLU A 297 14.61 -16.07 -4.76
C GLU A 297 13.73 -15.38 -3.72
N LEU A 298 13.89 -14.04 -3.62
CA LEU A 298 12.96 -13.05 -3.02
C LEU A 298 13.29 -12.48 -1.62
N GLU A 299 14.33 -11.67 -1.55
CA GLU A 299 14.49 -10.57 -0.57
C GLU A 299 13.48 -9.44 -0.87
N LEU A 300 12.46 -9.18 -0.03
CA LEU A 300 11.51 -8.10 -0.33
C LEU A 300 10.46 -7.70 0.72
N MET A 301 10.57 -6.58 1.49
CA MET A 301 9.38 -6.13 2.25
C MET A 301 9.22 -4.63 2.69
N TYR A 302 8.24 -4.30 3.54
CA TYR A 302 7.21 -3.24 3.40
C TYR A 302 7.06 -2.20 4.56
N LYS A 303 6.39 -1.06 4.31
CA LYS A 303 5.35 -0.34 5.13
C LYS A 303 4.46 0.49 4.17
N GLN A 304 3.22 0.94 4.46
CA GLN A 304 2.44 0.99 5.70
C GLN A 304 0.93 0.97 5.37
N TYR A 305 0.18 0.24 6.19
CA TYR A 305 -1.27 0.05 6.16
C TYR A 305 -2.00 1.21 6.87
N LYS A 306 -2.79 1.99 6.11
CA LYS A 306 -3.80 2.93 6.64
C LYS A 306 -5.07 3.03 5.76
N LEU A 307 -5.36 1.99 4.98
CA LEU A 307 -6.38 2.04 3.93
C LEU A 307 -7.62 1.16 4.09
N ASN A 308 -7.63 0.20 5.02
CA ASN A 308 -8.79 -0.70 5.16
C ASN A 308 -9.83 -0.26 6.20
N GLU A 309 -9.99 1.05 6.42
CA GLU A 309 -11.11 1.52 7.24
C GLU A 309 -12.46 1.52 6.50
N LYS A 310 -12.51 1.35 5.16
CA LYS A 310 -13.78 1.33 4.40
C LYS A 310 -13.73 0.54 3.07
N MET A 311 -13.63 -0.79 3.14
CA MET A 311 -14.01 -1.69 2.03
C MET A 311 -15.13 -2.66 2.43
N ILE A 312 -16.13 -2.15 3.15
CA ILE A 312 -17.51 -2.69 3.20
C ILE A 312 -18.46 -1.52 2.95
#